data_AF-A0AAD9KZC9-F1
#
_entry.id   AF-A0AAD9KZC9-F1
#
_cell.length_a   1.000
_cell.length_b   1.000
_cell.length_c   1.000
_cell.angle_alpha   90.00
_cell.angle_beta   90.00
_cell.angle_gamma   90.00
#
_symmetry.space_group_name_H-M   'P 1'
#
loop_
_entity.id
_entity.type
_entity.pdbx_description
1 polymer ?
#
loop_
_entity_poly.entity_id
_entity_poly.type
_entity_poly.pdbx_seq_one_letter_code
_entity_poly.pdbx_strand_id
1 'polypeptide(L)'
;MEQQASNIDYYKADNKGLCPDNWCVKVGAPATLSSRIDMGKLCSAVNNSTCDINAFLSQDCGNYLCGYIYYSSLLIDPTRTAFIHVPMLNEPFSAAQMAAGMETVCSAVNKSNCDVDAVVSLDPGRYLCDYIYYTSLHINPFCTAFIHVPPLNQPYTARQLAVAIRIAILAMLRMVPD
;
A
#
# COMPACT_ATOMS: atom_id res chain seq x y z
N MET A 1 -4.22 -8.43 2.95
CA MET A 1 -2.95 -8.51 2.19
C MET A 1 -3.23 -9.29 0.92
N GLU A 2 -2.95 -8.71 -0.24
CA GLU A 2 -3.32 -9.30 -1.54
C GLU A 2 -2.17 -10.11 -2.11
N GLN A 3 -2.38 -11.41 -2.36
CA GLN A 3 -1.36 -12.28 -2.96
C GLN A 3 -1.33 -12.20 -4.50
N GLN A 4 -2.49 -11.90 -5.10
CA GLN A 4 -2.69 -11.96 -6.53
C GLN A 4 -3.63 -10.86 -7.03
N ALA A 5 -3.55 -10.58 -8.33
CA ALA A 5 -4.43 -9.65 -9.03
C ALA A 5 -4.94 -10.25 -10.34
N SER A 6 -6.14 -9.83 -10.74
CA SER A 6 -6.78 -10.21 -12.00
C SER A 6 -6.48 -9.21 -13.12
N ASN A 7 -6.34 -9.69 -14.35
CA ASN A 7 -6.25 -8.87 -15.56
C ASN A 7 -7.62 -8.53 -16.16
N ILE A 8 -8.69 -9.21 -15.73
CA ILE A 8 -10.00 -9.19 -16.39
C ILE A 8 -11.07 -8.54 -15.51
N ASP A 9 -12.25 -8.33 -16.10
CA ASP A 9 -13.47 -7.88 -15.43
C ASP A 9 -13.43 -6.44 -14.90
N TYR A 10 -12.67 -5.55 -15.55
CA TYR A 10 -12.64 -4.11 -15.25
C TYR A 10 -13.76 -3.35 -15.97
N TYR A 11 -15.01 -3.67 -15.66
CA TYR A 11 -16.19 -3.03 -16.25
C TYR A 11 -16.68 -1.80 -15.46
N LYS A 12 -16.20 -1.62 -14.23
CA LYS A 12 -16.60 -0.49 -13.37
C LYS A 12 -15.95 0.79 -13.89
N ALA A 13 -16.79 1.77 -14.22
CA ALA A 13 -16.35 3.09 -14.60
C ALA A 13 -15.68 3.83 -13.43
N ASP A 14 -14.62 4.56 -13.74
CA ASP A 14 -13.98 5.49 -12.82
C ASP A 14 -14.82 6.78 -12.65
N ASN A 15 -14.26 7.73 -11.91
CA ASN A 15 -14.85 9.04 -11.68
C ASN A 15 -15.10 9.87 -12.96
N LYS A 16 -14.45 9.53 -14.08
CA LYS A 16 -14.66 10.16 -15.39
C LYS A 16 -15.64 9.38 -16.27
N GLY A 17 -16.25 8.32 -15.73
CA GLY A 17 -17.12 7.44 -16.49
C GLY A 17 -16.37 6.51 -17.43
N LEU A 18 -15.05 6.34 -17.24
CA LEU A 18 -14.19 5.56 -18.14
C LEU A 18 -13.84 4.21 -17.52
N CYS A 19 -13.69 3.19 -18.35
CA CYS A 19 -13.13 1.90 -17.95
C CYS A 19 -12.15 1.42 -19.03
N PRO A 20 -11.23 0.49 -18.72
CA PRO A 20 -10.28 -0.02 -19.69
C PRO A 20 -10.95 -0.65 -20.91
N ASP A 21 -10.39 -0.39 -22.10
CA ASP A 21 -10.81 -1.05 -23.33
C ASP A 21 -10.63 -2.57 -23.20
N ASN A 22 -11.60 -3.34 -23.71
CA ASN A 22 -11.67 -4.80 -23.55
C ASN A 22 -11.81 -5.28 -22.09
N TRP A 23 -12.12 -4.38 -21.16
CA TRP A 23 -12.33 -4.66 -19.73
C TRP A 23 -11.15 -5.39 -19.07
N CYS A 24 -9.94 -5.13 -19.58
CA CYS A 24 -8.72 -5.75 -19.08
C CYS A 24 -7.62 -4.72 -18.84
N VAL A 25 -6.66 -5.06 -17.96
CA VAL A 25 -5.53 -4.17 -17.67
C VAL A 25 -4.56 -4.12 -18.85
N LYS A 26 -4.24 -5.29 -19.43
CA LYS A 26 -3.37 -5.41 -20.59
C LYS A 26 -3.79 -6.57 -21.49
N VAL A 27 -4.15 -6.24 -22.73
CA VAL A 27 -4.49 -7.22 -23.77
C VAL A 27 -3.31 -8.16 -24.01
N GLY A 28 -3.57 -9.47 -24.03
CA GLY A 28 -2.56 -10.51 -24.26
C GLY A 28 -1.67 -10.83 -23.05
N ALA A 29 -1.85 -10.15 -21.92
CA ALA A 29 -1.19 -10.54 -20.67
C ALA A 29 -1.92 -11.72 -19.99
N PRO A 30 -1.27 -12.42 -19.02
CA PRO A 30 -1.90 -13.50 -18.25
C PRO A 30 -3.24 -13.08 -17.61
N ALA A 31 -4.12 -14.02 -17.30
CA ALA A 31 -5.38 -13.69 -16.62
C ALA A 31 -5.17 -13.27 -15.15
N THR A 32 -4.11 -13.78 -14.53
CA THR A 32 -3.79 -13.56 -13.11
C THR A 32 -2.29 -13.45 -12.96
N LEU A 33 -1.86 -12.56 -12.06
CA LEU A 33 -0.48 -12.45 -11.60
C LEU A 33 -0.45 -12.54 -10.09
N SER A 34 0.65 -13.07 -9.54
CA SER A 34 0.88 -13.15 -8.11
C SER A 34 2.15 -12.41 -7.72
N SER A 35 2.12 -11.75 -6.56
CA SER A 35 3.35 -11.27 -5.94
C SER A 35 4.28 -12.44 -5.64
N ARG A 36 5.59 -12.25 -5.82
CA ARG A 36 6.60 -13.19 -5.31
C ARG A 36 6.97 -12.92 -3.84
N ILE A 37 6.42 -11.86 -3.25
CA ILE A 37 6.42 -11.67 -1.81
C ILE A 37 5.37 -12.62 -1.23
N ASP A 38 5.79 -13.41 -0.25
CA ASP A 38 4.93 -14.37 0.44
C ASP A 38 4.02 -13.63 1.42
N MET A 39 2.82 -13.25 0.94
CA MET A 39 1.86 -12.48 1.72
C MET A 39 1.26 -13.31 2.85
N GLY A 40 1.23 -14.65 2.73
CA GLY A 40 0.82 -15.54 3.81
C GLY A 40 1.79 -15.49 4.99
N LYS A 41 3.10 -15.52 4.72
CA LYS A 41 4.14 -15.30 5.74
C LYS A 41 4.05 -13.91 6.35
N LEU A 42 3.86 -12.87 5.53
CA LEU A 42 3.72 -11.50 6.02
C LEU A 42 2.49 -11.35 6.93
N CYS A 43 1.36 -11.92 6.53
CA CYS A 43 0.12 -11.95 7.29
C CYS A 43 0.30 -12.65 8.64
N SER A 44 0.94 -13.83 8.62
CA SER A 44 1.28 -14.59 9.84
C SER A 44 2.21 -13.80 10.76
N ALA A 45 3.20 -13.09 10.20
CA ALA A 45 4.11 -12.26 10.96
C ALA A 45 3.40 -11.08 11.65
N VAL A 46 2.40 -10.48 11.00
CA VAL A 46 1.57 -9.43 11.62
C VAL A 46 0.73 -10.00 12.76
N ASN A 47 0.04 -11.13 12.52
CA ASN A 47 -0.83 -11.76 13.52
C ASN A 47 -0.07 -12.30 14.74
N ASN A 48 1.18 -12.73 14.56
CA ASN A 48 2.05 -13.18 15.66
C ASN A 48 2.81 -12.04 16.35
N SER A 49 2.61 -10.80 15.91
CA SER A 49 3.23 -9.64 16.54
C SER A 49 2.39 -9.12 17.69
N THR A 50 2.94 -8.20 18.49
CA THR A 50 2.19 -7.50 19.56
C THR A 50 1.21 -6.44 19.02
N CYS A 51 0.80 -6.56 17.76
CA CYS A 51 -0.11 -5.65 17.09
C CYS A 51 -1.54 -6.10 17.35
N ASP A 52 -2.41 -5.20 17.82
CA ASP A 52 -3.81 -5.51 18.13
C ASP A 52 -4.70 -5.51 16.87
N ILE A 53 -4.13 -5.93 15.74
CA ILE A 53 -4.79 -5.92 14.43
C ILE A 53 -4.57 -7.25 13.77
N ASN A 54 -5.69 -7.81 13.32
CA ASN A 54 -5.70 -9.02 12.54
C ASN A 54 -5.48 -8.69 11.06
N ALA A 55 -4.42 -9.25 10.49
CA ALA A 55 -4.21 -9.33 9.07
C ALA A 55 -4.88 -10.58 8.50
N PHE A 56 -5.39 -10.44 7.27
CA PHE A 56 -5.94 -11.54 6.50
C PHE A 56 -5.27 -11.61 5.13
N LEU A 57 -5.03 -12.83 4.67
CA LEU A 57 -4.63 -13.07 3.28
C LEU A 57 -5.89 -12.99 2.42
N SER A 58 -5.80 -12.21 1.35
CA SER A 58 -6.84 -12.08 0.32
C SER A 58 -6.25 -12.51 -1.02
N GLN A 59 -7.10 -13.17 -1.79
CA GLN A 59 -6.83 -13.60 -3.17
C GLN A 59 -7.60 -12.75 -4.19
N ASP A 60 -8.34 -11.75 -3.70
CA ASP A 60 -9.17 -10.87 -4.51
C ASP A 60 -8.94 -9.42 -4.09
N CYS A 61 -8.17 -8.69 -4.89
CA CYS A 61 -7.94 -7.26 -4.74
C CYS A 61 -9.05 -6.42 -5.37
N GLY A 62 -10.11 -7.04 -5.89
CA GLY A 62 -11.19 -6.43 -6.63
C GLY A 62 -10.79 -6.00 -8.05
N ASN A 63 -11.79 -5.81 -8.92
CA ASN A 63 -11.61 -5.42 -10.32
C ASN A 63 -11.99 -3.95 -10.57
N TYR A 64 -11.47 -3.07 -9.72
CA TYR A 64 -11.57 -1.61 -9.86
C TYR A 64 -10.15 -1.01 -9.84
N LEU A 65 -9.97 0.26 -9.46
CA LEU A 65 -8.67 0.92 -9.50
C LEU A 65 -7.60 0.21 -8.65
N CYS A 66 -7.95 -0.31 -7.47
CA CYS A 66 -7.02 -1.06 -6.62
C CYS A 66 -6.40 -2.27 -7.34
N GLY A 67 -7.24 -3.14 -7.91
CA GLY A 67 -6.76 -4.28 -8.69
C GLY A 67 -6.04 -3.88 -9.96
N TYR A 68 -6.51 -2.85 -10.67
CA TYR A 68 -5.91 -2.39 -11.91
C TYR A 68 -4.46 -1.96 -11.66
N ILE A 69 -4.27 -1.16 -10.61
CA ILE A 69 -2.97 -0.68 -10.14
C ILE A 69 -2.09 -1.85 -9.70
N TYR A 70 -2.62 -2.76 -8.88
CA TYR A 70 -1.84 -3.87 -8.36
C TYR A 70 -1.37 -4.79 -9.50
N TYR A 71 -2.26 -5.14 -10.43
CA TYR A 71 -1.94 -5.93 -11.61
C TYR A 71 -0.91 -5.23 -12.52
N SER A 72 -1.09 -3.93 -12.77
CA SER A 72 -0.14 -3.12 -13.55
C SER A 72 1.25 -3.12 -12.92
N SER A 73 1.32 -3.06 -11.59
CA SER A 73 2.58 -3.10 -10.82
C SER A 73 3.23 -4.48 -10.89
N LEU A 74 2.44 -5.55 -10.81
CA LEU A 74 2.90 -6.94 -10.97
C LEU A 74 3.45 -7.21 -12.38
N LEU A 75 2.90 -6.58 -13.42
CA LEU A 75 3.43 -6.67 -14.79
C LEU A 75 4.84 -6.07 -14.92
N ILE A 76 5.15 -5.06 -14.11
CA ILE A 76 6.46 -4.41 -14.11
C ILE A 76 7.47 -5.27 -13.36
N ASP A 77 7.16 -5.63 -12.10
CA ASP A 77 8.05 -6.45 -11.28
C ASP A 77 7.29 -7.15 -10.13
N PRO A 78 6.99 -8.46 -10.26
CA PRO A 78 6.28 -9.18 -9.21
C PRO A 78 7.15 -9.47 -7.97
N THR A 79 8.47 -9.27 -8.03
CA THR A 79 9.39 -9.53 -6.91
C THR A 79 9.41 -8.42 -5.87
N ARG A 80 8.97 -7.22 -6.24
CA ARG A 80 8.97 -6.01 -5.41
C ARG A 80 7.59 -5.38 -5.26
N THR A 81 6.55 -6.03 -5.74
CA THR A 81 5.20 -5.50 -5.70
C THR A 81 4.39 -6.18 -4.60
N ALA A 82 3.90 -5.37 -3.67
CA ALA A 82 2.99 -5.77 -2.60
C ALA A 82 1.76 -4.86 -2.63
N PHE A 83 0.58 -5.41 -2.33
CA PHE A 83 -0.64 -4.62 -2.15
C PHE A 83 -1.38 -5.07 -0.90
N ILE A 84 -1.87 -4.10 -0.14
CA ILE A 84 -2.53 -4.33 1.15
C ILE A 84 -3.76 -3.45 1.19
N HIS A 85 -4.95 -4.06 1.20
CA HIS A 85 -6.15 -3.35 1.62
C HIS A 85 -6.12 -3.11 3.12
N VAL A 86 -6.47 -1.89 3.50
CA VAL A 86 -6.76 -1.48 4.87
C VAL A 86 -8.26 -1.18 4.99
N PRO A 87 -8.90 -1.50 6.13
CA PRO A 87 -10.29 -1.11 6.37
C PRO A 87 -10.49 0.41 6.24
N MET A 88 -11.71 0.84 5.94
CA MET A 88 -12.05 2.27 5.97
C MET A 88 -11.81 2.82 7.39
N LEU A 89 -11.21 4.01 7.48
CA LEU A 89 -10.91 4.69 8.75
C LEU A 89 -11.72 5.97 8.86
N ASN A 90 -12.04 6.38 10.08
CA ASN A 90 -12.94 7.50 10.40
C ASN A 90 -12.44 8.86 9.86
N GLU A 91 -13.33 9.64 9.25
CA GLU A 91 -13.20 11.10 9.07
C GLU A 91 -13.11 11.77 10.45
N PRO A 92 -12.23 12.79 10.70
CA PRO A 92 -12.41 14.13 10.12
C PRO A 92 -11.11 14.99 9.98
N PHE A 93 -9.96 14.42 9.60
CA PHE A 93 -8.68 15.15 9.68
C PHE A 93 -8.38 16.05 8.47
N SER A 94 -7.94 17.28 8.73
CA SER A 94 -7.44 18.21 7.71
C SER A 94 -6.06 17.82 7.17
N ALA A 95 -5.67 18.33 5.99
CA ALA A 95 -4.35 18.10 5.39
C ALA A 95 -3.17 18.49 6.30
N ALA A 96 -3.29 19.56 7.07
CA ALA A 96 -2.26 19.97 8.04
C ALA A 96 -2.13 18.97 9.20
N GLN A 97 -3.27 18.44 9.69
CA GLN A 97 -3.26 17.40 10.72
C GLN A 97 -2.69 16.09 10.18
N MET A 98 -2.98 15.75 8.91
CA MET A 98 -2.37 14.59 8.26
C MET A 98 -0.85 14.75 8.10
N ALA A 99 -0.36 15.93 7.71
CA ALA A 99 1.07 16.21 7.61
C ALA A 99 1.79 16.11 8.97
N ALA A 100 1.27 16.75 10.02
CA ALA A 100 1.79 16.64 11.38
C ALA A 100 1.72 15.20 11.92
N GLY A 101 0.70 14.47 11.48
CA GLY A 101 0.57 13.04 11.68
C GLY A 101 1.73 12.24 11.11
N MET A 102 2.08 12.48 9.85
CA MET A 102 3.21 11.81 9.19
C MET A 102 4.57 12.18 9.82
N GLU A 103 4.74 13.39 10.36
CA GLU A 103 5.91 13.74 11.17
C GLU A 103 6.00 12.87 12.44
N THR A 104 4.86 12.65 13.10
CA THR A 104 4.77 11.76 14.28
C THR A 104 5.13 10.32 13.92
N VAL A 105 4.66 9.84 12.77
CA VAL A 105 5.00 8.51 12.23
C VAL A 105 6.50 8.38 11.99
N CYS A 106 7.11 9.34 11.29
CA CYS A 106 8.56 9.34 11.06
C CYS A 106 9.34 9.41 12.38
N SER A 107 8.88 10.24 13.33
CA SER A 107 9.50 10.34 14.66
C SER A 107 9.44 9.01 15.42
N ALA A 108 8.34 8.26 15.31
CA ALA A 108 8.20 6.95 15.93
C ALA A 108 9.20 5.92 15.35
N VAL A 109 9.41 5.94 14.03
CA VAL A 109 10.43 5.09 13.38
C VAL A 109 11.83 5.51 13.83
N ASN A 110 12.16 6.79 13.76
CA ASN A 110 13.52 7.30 14.06
C ASN A 110 13.91 7.16 15.54
N LYS A 111 12.94 7.18 16.47
CA LYS A 111 13.17 6.95 17.91
C LYS A 111 13.21 5.47 18.28
N SER A 112 12.88 4.58 17.36
CA SER A 112 12.93 3.15 17.61
C SER A 112 14.31 2.58 17.36
N ASN A 113 14.60 1.43 17.95
CA ASN A 113 15.85 0.70 17.72
C ASN A 113 15.79 -0.16 16.44
N CYS A 114 15.20 0.35 15.35
CA CYS A 114 15.08 -0.39 14.09
C CYS A 114 16.15 -0.06 13.05
N ASP A 115 17.06 0.88 13.35
CA ASP A 115 18.18 1.30 12.50
C ASP A 115 17.74 1.70 11.07
N VAL A 116 16.58 2.36 10.96
CA VAL A 116 16.04 2.91 9.71
C VAL A 116 15.68 4.36 9.92
N ASP A 117 16.15 5.23 9.03
CA ASP A 117 15.73 6.62 8.98
C ASP A 117 14.47 6.77 8.12
N ALA A 118 13.47 7.45 8.68
CA ALA A 118 12.24 7.86 8.03
C ALA A 118 12.14 9.39 7.98
N VAL A 119 11.67 9.89 6.83
CA VAL A 119 11.43 11.31 6.59
C VAL A 119 10.09 11.51 5.91
N VAL A 120 9.46 12.65 6.16
CA VAL A 120 8.29 13.06 5.39
C VAL A 120 8.75 13.40 3.97
N SER A 121 8.18 12.74 2.96
CA SER A 121 8.41 13.07 1.56
C SER A 121 7.30 13.97 1.03
N LEU A 122 7.68 15.07 0.38
CA LEU A 122 6.76 15.90 -0.42
C LEU A 122 6.74 15.46 -1.89
N ASP A 123 7.57 14.49 -2.25
CA ASP A 123 7.64 13.90 -3.59
C ASP A 123 7.08 12.47 -3.53
N PRO A 124 5.87 12.23 -4.08
CA PRO A 124 5.30 10.89 -4.23
C PRO A 124 5.95 10.11 -5.40
N GLY A 125 7.00 10.66 -6.01
CA GLY A 125 7.73 10.06 -7.11
C GLY A 125 7.15 10.47 -8.45
N ARG A 126 7.40 9.67 -9.48
CA ARG A 126 6.80 9.85 -10.82
C ARG A 126 6.25 8.52 -11.33
N TYR A 127 5.45 8.61 -12.39
CA TYR A 127 4.80 7.47 -13.04
C TYR A 127 3.89 6.73 -12.07
N LEU A 128 4.23 5.49 -11.73
CA LEU A 128 3.38 4.60 -10.97
C LEU A 128 3.14 5.11 -9.54
N CYS A 129 4.18 5.56 -8.82
CA CYS A 129 4.03 5.98 -7.43
C CYS A 129 3.09 7.19 -7.30
N ASP A 130 3.33 8.24 -8.09
CA ASP A 130 2.50 9.44 -8.11
C ASP A 130 1.08 9.15 -8.62
N TYR A 131 0.95 8.34 -9.68
CA TYR A 131 -0.36 7.94 -10.19
C TYR A 131 -1.17 7.15 -9.14
N ILE A 132 -0.55 6.21 -8.43
CA ILE A 132 -1.20 5.42 -7.38
C ILE A 132 -1.61 6.34 -6.24
N TYR A 133 -0.69 7.19 -5.78
CA TYR A 133 -0.96 8.08 -4.66
C TYR A 133 -2.07 9.08 -5.01
N TYR A 134 -1.99 9.73 -6.17
CA TYR A 134 -3.02 10.66 -6.65
C TYR A 134 -4.38 9.99 -6.78
N THR A 135 -4.43 8.81 -7.42
CA THR A 135 -5.67 8.05 -7.57
C THR A 135 -6.26 7.64 -6.23
N SER A 136 -5.43 7.20 -5.28
CA SER A 136 -5.85 6.83 -3.93
C SER A 136 -6.40 8.03 -3.16
N LEU A 137 -5.69 9.18 -3.20
CA LEU A 137 -6.15 10.44 -2.65
C LEU A 137 -7.47 10.90 -3.27
N HIS A 138 -7.66 10.69 -4.57
CA HIS A 138 -8.90 11.04 -5.25
C HIS A 138 -10.09 10.18 -4.78
N ILE A 139 -9.85 8.89 -4.50
CA ILE A 139 -10.88 7.99 -3.95
C ILE A 139 -11.24 8.42 -2.53
N ASN A 140 -10.25 8.58 -1.67
CA ASN A 140 -10.45 9.09 -0.31
C ASN A 140 -9.15 9.73 0.22
N PRO A 141 -9.09 11.06 0.32
CA PRO A 141 -7.91 11.77 0.80
C PRO A 141 -7.72 11.63 2.31
N PHE A 142 -8.73 11.20 3.06
CA PHE A 142 -8.70 11.04 4.52
C PHE A 142 -8.26 9.64 4.97
N CYS A 143 -8.22 8.67 4.06
CA CYS A 143 -7.85 7.27 4.35
C CYS A 143 -6.65 6.78 3.52
N THR A 144 -5.87 7.68 2.95
CA THR A 144 -4.75 7.33 2.08
C THR A 144 -3.43 7.74 2.73
N ALA A 145 -2.56 6.77 2.96
CA ALA A 145 -1.17 6.99 3.31
C ALA A 145 -0.27 6.31 2.28
N PHE A 146 0.83 6.96 1.91
CA PHE A 146 1.79 6.42 0.95
C PHE A 146 3.18 6.41 1.58
N ILE A 147 3.82 5.24 1.58
CA ILE A 147 5.15 5.03 2.15
C ILE A 147 6.09 4.59 1.03
N HIS A 148 7.08 5.42 0.75
CA HIS A 148 8.22 5.00 -0.05
C HIS A 148 9.17 4.16 0.79
N VAL A 149 9.64 3.06 0.21
CA VAL A 149 10.71 2.24 0.78
C VAL A 149 11.85 2.16 -0.23
N PRO A 150 13.11 2.22 0.22
CA PRO A 150 14.25 2.03 -0.66
C PRO A 150 14.33 0.57 -1.15
N PRO A 151 15.18 0.27 -2.15
CA PRO A 151 15.37 -1.10 -2.63
C PRO A 151 15.67 -2.11 -1.51
N LEU A 152 15.15 -3.33 -1.62
CA LEU A 152 15.42 -4.37 -0.61
C LEU A 152 16.93 -4.63 -0.50
N ASN A 153 17.41 -4.71 0.74
CA ASN A 153 18.82 -4.88 1.10
C ASN A 153 19.73 -3.71 0.69
N GLN A 154 19.17 -2.54 0.35
CA GLN A 154 19.91 -1.32 0.03
C GLN A 154 19.09 -0.04 0.37
N PRO A 155 19.48 0.78 1.36
CA PRO A 155 20.57 0.61 2.32
C PRO A 155 20.21 -0.32 3.49
N TYR A 156 18.94 -0.70 3.60
CA TYR A 156 18.41 -1.46 4.73
C TYR A 156 18.07 -2.90 4.35
N THR A 157 18.30 -3.83 5.26
CA THR A 157 17.88 -5.22 5.09
C THR A 157 16.35 -5.33 5.02
N ALA A 158 15.86 -6.39 4.38
CA ALA A 158 14.41 -6.68 4.36
C ALA A 158 13.79 -6.74 5.78
N ARG A 159 14.55 -7.23 6.77
CA ARG A 159 14.10 -7.27 8.17
C ARG A 159 13.99 -5.87 8.77
N GLN A 160 14.99 -5.01 8.58
CA GLN A 160 14.96 -3.63 9.05
C GLN A 160 13.77 -2.88 8.43
N LEU A 161 13.58 -2.98 7.12
CA LEU A 161 12.43 -2.36 6.43
C LEU A 161 11.10 -2.89 6.96
N ALA A 162 10.95 -4.21 7.14
CA ALA A 162 9.72 -4.78 7.67
C ALA A 162 9.41 -4.26 9.09
N VAL A 163 10.42 -4.12 9.95
CA VAL A 163 10.26 -3.56 11.30
C VAL A 163 9.89 -2.08 11.23
N ALA A 164 10.56 -1.29 10.39
CA ALA A 164 10.26 0.13 10.24
C ALA A 164 8.84 0.37 9.71
N ILE A 165 8.43 -0.35 8.66
CA ILE A 165 7.06 -0.30 8.11
C ILE A 165 6.03 -0.70 9.18
N ARG A 166 6.32 -1.74 9.98
CA ARG A 166 5.45 -2.13 11.10
C ARG A 166 5.28 -0.99 12.09
N ILE A 167 6.38 -0.33 12.48
CA ILE A 167 6.33 0.80 13.42
C ILE A 167 5.55 1.96 12.82
N ALA A 168 5.76 2.26 11.55
CA ALA A 168 5.04 3.31 10.85
C ALA A 168 3.52 3.04 10.83
N ILE A 169 3.11 1.82 10.47
CA ILE A 169 1.71 1.39 10.47
C ILE A 169 1.11 1.53 11.87
N LEU A 170 1.77 1.00 12.90
CA LEU A 170 1.32 1.12 14.30
C LEU A 170 1.17 2.57 14.76
N ALA A 171 2.09 3.46 14.33
CA ALA A 171 1.99 4.87 14.64
C ALA A 171 0.77 5.53 13.96
N MET A 172 0.52 5.22 12.68
CA MET A 172 -0.65 5.72 11.96
C MET A 172 -1.96 5.26 12.59
N LEU A 173 -2.03 4.00 13.02
CA LEU A 173 -3.25 3.42 13.62
C LEU A 173 -3.62 4.09 14.95
N ARG A 174 -2.64 4.49 15.75
CA ARG A 174 -2.88 5.23 17.01
C ARG A 174 -3.46 6.62 16.79
N MET A 175 -3.36 7.15 15.58
CA MET A 175 -3.92 8.45 15.22
C MET A 175 -5.35 8.35 14.72
N VAL A 176 -5.85 7.14 14.49
CA VAL A 176 -7.25 6.90 14.15
C VAL A 176 -8.05 6.99 15.45
N PRO A 177 -9.07 7.85 15.52
CA PRO A 177 -9.95 7.94 16.67
C PRO A 177 -10.87 6.71 16.71
N ASP A 178 -11.16 6.23 17.92
CA ASP A 178 -12.05 5.10 18.21
C ASP A 178 -13.43 5.25 17.53
#